data_AF-A0A1F6DVL5-F1
#
_entry.id   AF-A0A1F6DVL5-F1
#
_cell.length_a   1.000
_cell.length_b   1.000
_cell.length_c   1.000
_cell.angle_alpha   90.00
_cell.angle_beta   90.00
_cell.angle_gamma   90.00
#
_symmetry.space_group_name_H-M   'P 1'
#
loop_
_entity.id
_entity.type
_entity.pdbx_description
1 polymer ?
#
loop_
_entity_poly.entity_id
_entity_poly.type
_entity_poly.pdbx_seq_one_letter_code
_entity_poly.pdbx_strand_id
1 'polypeptide(L)'
;MALSRFALALVLLAAPTVASAAAPRTFLDLSNVVVVILNNATAVLVVAGIVVYFYGVSTNILNFSDEAGEKLKAYFFWGIIVLFVMVSIWGILRLLQNTIFGGSSANPTTGSSVQNTSSDPFNAPRFGGE
;
A
#
# COMPACT_ATOMS: atom_id res chain seq x y z
N MET A 1 -23.19 -7.31 -16.48
CA MET A 1 -22.52 -8.64 -16.51
C MET A 1 -21.06 -8.61 -16.98
N ALA A 2 -20.54 -7.50 -17.54
CA ALA A 2 -19.14 -7.40 -18.00
C ALA A 2 -18.11 -7.13 -16.88
N LEU A 3 -18.53 -6.48 -15.77
CA LEU A 3 -17.64 -6.19 -14.63
C LEU A 3 -17.14 -7.44 -13.90
N SER A 4 -17.98 -8.46 -13.73
CA SER A 4 -17.59 -9.72 -13.08
C SER A 4 -16.51 -10.46 -13.88
N ARG A 5 -16.54 -10.34 -15.22
CA ARG A 5 -15.56 -10.94 -16.14
C ARG A 5 -14.21 -10.24 -16.02
N PHE A 6 -14.24 -8.92 -15.89
CA PHE A 6 -13.04 -8.09 -15.67
C PHE A 6 -12.42 -8.36 -14.30
N ALA A 7 -13.23 -8.47 -13.25
CA ALA A 7 -12.75 -8.86 -11.92
C ALA A 7 -12.14 -10.26 -11.94
N LEU A 8 -12.77 -11.21 -12.64
CA LEU A 8 -12.29 -12.59 -12.72
C LEU A 8 -11.03 -12.70 -13.58
N ALA A 9 -10.90 -11.92 -14.66
CA ALA A 9 -9.69 -11.83 -15.46
C ALA A 9 -8.52 -11.18 -14.70
N LEU A 10 -8.79 -10.15 -13.88
CA LEU A 10 -7.79 -9.52 -13.02
C LEU A 10 -7.30 -10.48 -11.92
N VAL A 11 -8.20 -11.28 -11.36
CA VAL A 11 -7.87 -12.34 -10.39
C VAL A 11 -7.07 -13.47 -11.03
N LEU A 12 -7.43 -13.90 -12.25
CA LEU A 12 -6.71 -14.95 -12.98
C LEU A 12 -5.31 -14.51 -13.41
N LEU A 13 -5.13 -13.23 -13.75
CA LEU A 13 -3.83 -12.66 -14.12
C LEU A 13 -2.91 -12.46 -12.91
N ALA A 14 -3.48 -12.21 -11.73
CA ALA A 14 -2.75 -12.18 -10.47
C ALA A 14 -2.41 -13.59 -9.94
N ALA A 15 -3.13 -14.65 -10.35
CA ALA A 15 -2.98 -16.00 -9.82
C ALA A 15 -1.55 -16.57 -9.89
N PRO A 16 -0.78 -16.43 -10.99
CA PRO A 16 0.61 -16.93 -11.03
C PRO A 16 1.53 -16.19 -10.07
N THR A 17 1.24 -14.91 -9.81
CA THR A 17 2.05 -14.06 -8.91
C THR A 17 1.82 -14.41 -7.43
N VAL A 18 0.62 -14.87 -7.06
CA VAL A 18 0.34 -15.36 -5.70
C VAL A 18 0.70 -16.84 -5.50
N ALA A 19 0.62 -17.67 -6.55
CA ALA A 19 0.99 -19.09 -6.49
C ALA A 19 2.51 -19.34 -6.37
N SER A 20 3.32 -18.38 -6.81
CA SER A 20 4.79 -18.46 -6.78
C SER A 20 5.41 -17.87 -5.50
N ALA A 21 4.59 -17.50 -4.51
CA ALA A 21 5.08 -16.97 -3.25
C ALA A 21 5.73 -18.11 -2.43
N ALA A 22 7.05 -18.05 -2.26
CA ALA A 22 7.76 -18.93 -1.35
C ALA A 22 7.06 -18.89 0.03
N ALA A 23 6.71 -20.07 0.56
CA ALA A 23 6.01 -20.17 1.83
C ALA A 23 6.82 -19.49 2.95
N PRO A 24 6.25 -18.51 3.68
CA PRO A 24 6.89 -17.87 4.81
C PRO A 24 7.39 -18.89 5.82
N ARG A 25 8.67 -18.83 6.18
CA ARG A 25 9.29 -19.82 7.10
C ARG A 25 9.41 -19.29 8.52
N THR A 26 9.17 -17.99 8.72
CA THR A 26 9.26 -17.32 10.01
C THR A 26 8.02 -16.46 10.28
N PHE A 27 7.76 -16.15 11.56
CA PHE A 27 6.69 -15.21 11.94
C PHE A 27 6.92 -13.81 11.32
N LEU A 28 8.18 -13.42 11.16
CA LEU A 28 8.56 -12.17 10.52
C LEU A 28 8.12 -12.15 9.04
N ASP A 29 8.37 -13.23 8.30
CA ASP A 29 7.94 -13.34 6.90
C ASP A 29 6.41 -13.29 6.76
N LEU A 30 5.68 -13.96 7.66
CA LEU A 30 4.21 -13.91 7.67
C LEU A 30 3.70 -12.49 7.92
N SER A 31 4.27 -11.80 8.91
CA SER A 31 3.93 -10.41 9.21
C SER A 31 4.19 -9.49 8.01
N ASN A 32 5.32 -9.64 7.33
CA ASN A 32 5.64 -8.85 6.14
C ASN A 32 4.68 -9.10 4.99
N VAL A 33 4.30 -10.35 4.73
CA VAL A 33 3.31 -10.67 3.69
C VAL A 33 1.97 -10.01 4.00
N VAL A 34 1.51 -10.06 5.25
CA VAL A 34 0.27 -9.40 5.66
C VAL A 34 0.36 -7.89 5.48
N VAL A 35 1.46 -7.26 5.93
CA VAL A 35 1.67 -5.80 5.79
C VAL A 35 1.66 -5.39 4.32
N VAL A 36 2.33 -6.14 3.44
CA VAL A 36 2.36 -5.86 2.01
C VAL A 36 0.98 -5.98 1.39
N ILE A 37 0.22 -7.01 1.73
CA ILE A 37 -1.17 -7.20 1.24
C ILE A 37 -2.04 -6.04 1.70
N LEU A 38 -2.00 -5.68 2.99
CA LEU A 38 -2.80 -4.59 3.53
C LEU A 38 -2.44 -3.25 2.90
N ASN A 39 -1.16 -2.95 2.71
CA ASN A 39 -0.74 -1.70 2.08
C ASN A 39 -1.23 -1.59 0.62
N ASN A 40 -1.10 -2.68 -0.16
CA ASN A 40 -1.63 -2.73 -1.51
C ASN A 40 -3.16 -2.63 -1.53
N ALA A 41 -3.85 -3.35 -0.64
CA ALA A 41 -5.30 -3.30 -0.54
C ALA A 41 -5.81 -1.90 -0.18
N THR A 42 -5.15 -1.21 0.75
CA THR A 42 -5.48 0.18 1.09
C THR A 42 -5.29 1.11 -0.11
N ALA A 43 -4.18 1.00 -0.84
CA ALA A 43 -3.94 1.81 -2.04
C ALA A 43 -5.03 1.58 -3.11
N VAL A 44 -5.39 0.32 -3.36
CA VAL A 44 -6.48 -0.04 -4.28
C VAL A 44 -7.83 0.49 -3.80
N LEU A 45 -8.14 0.38 -2.51
CA LEU A 45 -9.38 0.89 -1.91
C LEU A 45 -9.50 2.41 -2.00
N VAL A 46 -8.39 3.14 -1.84
CA VAL A 46 -8.39 4.61 -2.00
C VAL A 46 -8.73 4.98 -3.45
N VAL A 47 -8.08 4.34 -4.43
CA VAL A 47 -8.37 4.59 -5.85
C VAL A 47 -9.81 4.21 -6.19
N ALA A 48 -10.26 3.03 -5.77
CA ALA A 48 -11.63 2.58 -5.99
C ALA A 48 -12.65 3.50 -5.30
N GLY A 49 -12.37 3.95 -4.08
CA GLY A 49 -13.22 4.88 -3.33
C GLY A 49 -13.38 6.22 -4.03
N ILE A 50 -12.30 6.76 -4.62
CA ILE A 50 -12.35 7.96 -5.45
C ILE A 50 -13.26 7.74 -6.67
N VAL A 51 -13.08 6.63 -7.39
CA VAL A 51 -13.91 6.32 -8.58
C VAL A 51 -15.39 6.18 -8.21
N VAL A 52 -15.70 5.47 -7.13
CA VAL A 52 -17.08 5.29 -6.64
C VAL A 52 -17.68 6.62 -6.18
N TYR A 53 -16.89 7.46 -5.51
CA TYR A 53 -17.33 8.80 -5.10
C TYR A 53 -17.71 9.67 -6.31
N PHE A 54 -16.85 9.75 -7.32
CA PHE A 54 -17.15 10.50 -8.55
C PHE A 54 -18.33 9.93 -9.32
N TYR A 55 -18.47 8.60 -9.37
CA TYR A 55 -19.63 7.95 -9.98
C TYR A 55 -20.93 8.33 -9.24
N GLY A 56 -20.94 8.28 -7.90
CA GLY A 56 -22.09 8.67 -7.09
C GLY A 56 -22.46 10.14 -7.26
N VAL A 57 -21.47 11.03 -7.30
CA VAL A 57 -21.66 12.46 -7.56
C VAL A 57 -22.24 12.70 -8.96
N SER A 58 -21.68 12.08 -9.99
CA SER A 58 -22.10 12.26 -11.38
C SER A 58 -23.50 11.71 -11.65
N THR A 59 -23.94 10.67 -10.94
CA THR A 59 -25.33 10.19 -11.05
C THR A 59 -26.31 11.08 -10.28
N ASN A 60 -25.92 11.59 -9.10
CA ASN A 60 -26.81 12.44 -8.31
C ASN A 60 -27.01 13.81 -8.95
N ILE A 61 -25.98 14.41 -9.57
CA ILE A 61 -26.09 15.74 -10.20
C ILE A 61 -27.14 15.76 -11.33
N LEU A 62 -27.30 14.66 -12.07
CA LEU A 62 -28.21 14.56 -13.21
C LEU A 62 -29.68 14.42 -12.79
N ASN A 63 -29.97 14.03 -11.54
CA ASN A 63 -31.32 13.78 -11.04
C ASN A 63 -31.93 14.93 -10.22
N PHE A 64 -31.19 16.02 -10.04
CA PHE A 64 -31.53 17.08 -9.11
C PHE A 64 -31.92 18.37 -9.87
N SER A 65 -33.19 18.50 -10.26
CA SER A 65 -33.75 19.72 -10.86
C SER A 65 -34.40 20.63 -9.79
N ASP A 66 -33.96 21.89 -9.75
CA ASP A 66 -34.49 23.09 -9.06
C ASP A 66 -34.63 23.15 -7.53
N GLU A 67 -35.02 22.10 -6.79
CA GLU A 67 -35.15 22.16 -5.32
C GLU A 67 -33.98 21.51 -4.55
N ALA A 68 -32.98 21.04 -5.29
CA ALA A 68 -31.98 20.12 -4.77
C ALA A 68 -30.63 20.75 -4.40
N GLY A 69 -30.47 22.07 -4.56
CA GLY A 69 -29.18 22.74 -4.33
C GLY A 69 -28.61 22.53 -2.92
N GLU A 70 -29.45 22.51 -1.89
CA GLU A 70 -29.02 22.32 -0.51
C GLU A 70 -28.62 20.86 -0.22
N LYS A 71 -29.42 19.90 -0.69
CA LYS A 71 -29.13 18.46 -0.58
C LYS A 71 -27.86 18.09 -1.36
N LEU A 72 -27.68 18.70 -2.53
CA LEU A 72 -26.50 18.52 -3.36
C LEU A 72 -25.25 19.06 -2.67
N LYS A 73 -25.31 20.28 -2.11
CA LYS A 73 -24.21 20.85 -1.31
C LYS A 73 -23.85 19.97 -0.12
N ALA A 74 -24.85 19.46 0.60
CA ALA A 74 -24.63 18.54 1.71
C ALA A 74 -23.95 17.24 1.26
N TYR A 75 -24.33 16.68 0.11
CA TYR A 75 -23.70 15.49 -0.48
C TYR A 75 -22.23 15.72 -0.82
N PHE A 76 -21.89 16.85 -1.44
CA PHE A 76 -20.50 17.20 -1.73
C PHE A 76 -19.69 17.36 -0.45
N PHE A 77 -20.24 18.05 0.55
CA PHE A 77 -19.59 18.29 1.83
C PHE A 77 -19.30 16.98 2.56
N TRP A 78 -20.30 16.11 2.71
CA TRP A 78 -20.13 14.79 3.34
C TRP A 78 -19.16 13.90 2.57
N GLY A 79 -19.22 13.93 1.24
CA GLY A 79 -18.31 13.20 0.38
C GLY A 79 -16.85 13.59 0.55
N ILE A 80 -16.57 14.90 0.58
CA ILE A 80 -15.23 15.43 0.82
C ILE A 80 -14.73 15.05 2.21
N ILE A 81 -15.60 15.08 3.22
CA ILE A 81 -15.25 14.63 4.58
C ILE A 81 -14.79 13.17 4.57
N VAL A 82 -15.55 12.28 3.91
CA VAL A 82 -15.21 10.85 3.86
C VAL A 82 -13.89 10.62 3.12
N LEU A 83 -13.70 11.30 1.99
CA LEU A 83 -12.46 11.24 1.22
C LEU A 83 -11.26 11.73 2.04
N PHE A 84 -11.44 12.85 2.75
CA PHE A 84 -10.41 13.42 3.61
C PHE A 84 -10.01 12.45 4.72
N VAL A 85 -10.97 11.85 5.43
CA VAL A 85 -10.68 10.90 6.51
C VAL A 85 -9.96 9.66 5.99
N MET A 86 -10.39 9.11 4.85
CA MET A 86 -9.73 7.93 4.24
C MET A 86 -8.26 8.19 3.91
N VAL A 87 -7.94 9.34 3.29
CA VAL A 87 -6.56 9.69 2.94
C VAL A 87 -5.75 10.11 4.17
N SER A 88 -6.38 10.84 5.10
CA SER A 88 -5.74 11.40 6.30
C SER A 88 -5.25 10.30 7.25
N ILE A 89 -6.05 9.25 7.48
CA ILE A 89 -5.63 8.13 8.33
C ILE A 89 -4.37 7.47 7.78
N TRP A 90 -4.31 7.17 6.48
CA TRP A 90 -3.12 6.55 5.88
C TRP A 90 -1.89 7.47 5.93
N GLY A 91 -2.08 8.77 5.65
CA GLY A 91 -1.02 9.77 5.75
C GLY A 91 -0.46 9.91 7.17
N ILE A 92 -1.34 10.00 8.17
CA ILE A 92 -0.96 10.10 9.59
C ILE A 92 -0.27 8.83 10.07
N LEU A 93 -0.75 7.64 9.70
CA LEU A 93 -0.08 6.40 10.05
C LEU A 93 1.35 6.35 9.50
N ARG A 94 1.55 6.82 8.26
CA ARG A 94 2.89 6.89 7.65
C ARG A 94 3.79 7.91 8.33
N LEU A 95 3.26 9.08 8.68
CA LEU A 95 4.01 10.09 9.43
C LEU A 95 4.37 9.60 10.82
N LEU A 96 3.43 8.94 11.50
CA LEU A 96 3.66 8.36 12.82
C LEU A 96 4.71 7.26 12.77
N GLN A 97 4.65 6.37 11.78
CA GLN A 97 5.68 5.36 11.57
C GLN A 97 7.05 6.00 11.37
N ASN A 98 7.14 7.03 10.53
CA ASN A 98 8.40 7.70 10.24
C ASN A 98 8.95 8.48 11.45
N THR A 99 8.07 9.04 12.28
CA THR A 99 8.42 9.87 13.43
C THR A 99 8.81 9.03 14.64
N ILE A 100 8.08 7.95 14.91
CA ILE A 100 8.28 7.09 16.10
C ILE A 100 9.34 6.02 15.85
N PHE A 101 9.41 5.46 14.64
CA PHE A 101 10.36 4.40 14.28
C PHE A 101 11.54 4.89 13.43
N GLY A 102 11.71 6.22 13.28
CA GLY A 102 12.94 6.84 12.78
C GLY A 102 13.23 6.63 11.29
N GLY A 103 12.22 6.43 10.45
CA GLY A 103 12.37 6.38 8.98
C GLY A 103 13.23 5.25 8.42
N SER A 104 13.70 4.34 9.28
CA SER A 104 14.31 3.09 8.84
C SER A 104 13.17 2.21 8.35
N SER A 105 12.95 2.23 7.04
CA SER A 105 12.22 1.16 6.37
C SER A 105 12.94 -0.11 6.77
N ALA A 106 12.40 -0.84 7.76
CA ALA A 106 12.83 -2.18 8.08
C ALA A 106 12.43 -3.02 6.87
N ASN A 107 13.21 -2.93 5.81
CA ASN A 107 13.19 -3.83 4.70
C ASN A 107 13.92 -5.07 5.22
N PRO A 108 13.20 -6.13 5.64
CA PRO A 108 13.82 -7.30 6.23
C PRO A 108 14.62 -8.10 5.18
N THR A 109 14.52 -7.70 3.91
CA THR A 109 15.15 -8.35 2.76
C THR A 109 16.63 -8.00 2.60
N THR A 110 17.15 -6.97 3.27
CA THR A 110 18.60 -6.87 3.47
C THR A 110 18.90 -7.50 4.82
N GLY A 111 18.97 -8.83 4.83
CA GLY A 111 20.05 -9.45 5.57
C GLY A 111 21.34 -8.85 5.04
N SER A 112 21.72 -7.67 5.56
CA SER A 112 23.10 -7.27 5.62
C SER A 112 23.75 -8.30 6.51
N SER A 113 24.02 -9.47 5.92
CA SER A 113 25.34 -10.04 6.02
C SER A 113 26.27 -8.89 5.66
N VAL A 114 26.61 -8.13 6.68
CA VAL A 114 27.93 -7.59 6.83
C VAL A 114 28.83 -8.82 6.78
N GLN A 115 29.02 -9.36 5.57
CA GLN A 115 30.24 -10.04 5.21
C GLN A 115 31.24 -8.89 5.07
N ASN A 116 31.60 -8.31 6.22
CA ASN A 116 32.91 -7.72 6.40
C ASN A 116 33.86 -8.88 6.16
N THR A 117 34.21 -9.11 4.90
CA THR A 117 35.47 -9.75 4.57
C THR A 117 36.54 -8.94 5.28
N SER A 118 37.12 -9.54 6.32
CA SER A 118 38.28 -9.08 7.09
C SER A 118 38.17 -7.67 7.68
N SER A 119 37.47 -7.52 8.82
CA SER A 119 37.86 -6.51 9.81
C SER A 119 39.05 -7.04 10.62
N ASP A 120 40.16 -7.36 9.94
CA ASP A 120 41.43 -7.55 10.63
C ASP A 120 41.96 -6.15 10.96
N PRO A 121 42.06 -5.76 12.24
CA PRO A 121 42.52 -4.42 12.65
C PRO A 121 44.01 -4.20 12.37
N PHE A 122 44.73 -5.25 12.00
CA PHE A 122 46.11 -5.22 11.58
C PHE A 122 46.14 -5.61 10.10
N ASN A 123 46.10 -4.60 9.24
CA ASN A 123 46.38 -4.75 7.81
C ASN A 123 47.87 -5.12 7.63
N ALA A 124 48.23 -6.34 8.04
CA ALA A 124 49.58 -6.87 7.92
C ALA A 124 49.85 -7.13 6.43
N PRO A 125 50.97 -6.65 5.88
CA PRO A 125 51.39 -7.05 4.55
C PRO A 125 51.55 -8.57 4.55
N ARG A 126 50.68 -9.25 3.80
CA ARG A 126 50.80 -10.66 3.45
C ARG A 126 52.03 -10.82 2.55
N PHE A 127 53.20 -10.99 3.17
CA PHE A 127 54.42 -11.42 2.49
C PHE A 127 54.24 -12.88 2.10
N GLY A 128 53.72 -13.11 0.89
CA GLY A 128 53.64 -14.43 0.27
C GLY A 128 53.91 -14.28 -1.21
N GLY A 129 55.04 -14.83 -1.66
CA GLY A 129 55.41 -14.91 -3.07
C GLY A 129 56.88 -15.24 -3.31
N GLU A 130 57.29 -16.46 -2.96
CA GLU A 130 57.99 -17.41 -3.86
C GLU A 130 57.42 -18.81 -3.61
#